data_AF-A0A448WRJ2-F1
#
_entry.id   AF-A0A448WRJ2-F1
#
_cell.length_a   1.000
_cell.length_b   1.000
_cell.length_c   1.000
_cell.angle_alpha   90.00
_cell.angle_beta   90.00
_cell.angle_gamma   90.00
#
_symmetry.space_group_name_H-M   'P 1'
#
loop_
_entity.id
_entity.type
_entity.pdbx_description
1 polymer ?
#
loop_
_entity_poly.entity_id
_entity_poly.type
_entity_poly.pdbx_seq_one_letter_code
_entity_poly.pdbx_strand_id
1 'polypeptide(L)'
;MHHNKYDIEIKDFGPSWRDGLAFNAMVHNIDPRLVDMSVVPKRSNRENLDHAFDAAEAHLGIPRLLDPEGRELQCFLVETGTVKDR
;
A
#
# COMPACT_ATOMS: atom_id res chain seq x y z
N MET A 1 -1.67 -22.39 -16.74
CA MET A 1 -2.80 -21.62 -16.19
C MET A 1 -2.19 -20.59 -15.25
N HIS A 2 -2.34 -19.29 -15.53
CA HIS A 2 -1.87 -18.26 -14.60
C HIS A 2 -2.87 -18.20 -13.45
N HIS A 3 -2.54 -18.78 -12.30
CA HIS A 3 -3.39 -18.68 -11.12
C HIS A 3 -3.25 -17.25 -10.59
N ASN A 4 -4.33 -16.48 -10.66
CA ASN A 4 -4.41 -15.20 -9.96
C ASN A 4 -4.42 -15.49 -8.46
N LYS A 5 -3.27 -15.34 -7.81
CA LYS A 5 -3.05 -15.75 -6.42
C LYS A 5 -4.03 -15.11 -5.42
N TYR A 6 -4.57 -13.93 -5.75
CA TYR A 6 -5.46 -13.16 -4.87
C TYR A 6 -6.78 -12.77 -5.54
N ASP A 7 -7.06 -13.25 -6.75
CA ASP A 7 -8.23 -12.87 -7.55
C ASP A 7 -8.41 -11.34 -7.73
N ILE A 8 -7.29 -10.62 -7.85
CA ILE A 8 -7.25 -9.16 -8.06
C ILE A 8 -7.06 -8.88 -9.55
N GLU A 9 -7.93 -8.06 -10.14
CA GLU A 9 -7.84 -7.65 -11.54
C GLU A 9 -7.39 -6.18 -11.63
N ILE A 10 -6.22 -5.94 -12.22
CA ILE A 10 -5.67 -4.58 -12.39
C ILE A 10 -5.81 -4.18 -13.86
N LYS A 11 -6.66 -3.18 -14.14
CA LYS A 11 -6.95 -2.69 -15.50
C LYS A 11 -6.38 -1.30 -15.78
N ASP A 12 -5.98 -0.57 -14.74
CA ASP A 12 -5.55 0.82 -14.80
C ASP A 12 -4.61 1.13 -13.62
N PHE A 13 -4.08 2.35 -13.57
CA PHE A 13 -3.27 2.88 -12.45
C PHE A 13 -4.05 3.84 -11.54
N GLY A 14 -5.38 3.70 -11.49
CA GLY A 14 -6.25 4.55 -10.68
C GLY A 14 -7.34 3.71 -9.99
N PRO A 15 -8.58 3.65 -10.53
CA PRO A 15 -9.68 2.89 -9.95
C PRO A 15 -9.35 1.48 -9.47
N SER A 16 -8.56 0.72 -10.23
CA SER A 16 -8.15 -0.66 -9.90
C SER A 16 -7.30 -0.78 -8.62
N TRP A 17 -6.82 0.35 -8.08
CA TRP A 17 -5.98 0.41 -6.88
C TRP A 17 -6.70 1.05 -5.68
N ARG A 18 -7.87 1.65 -5.89
CA ARG A 18 -8.58 2.46 -4.87
C ARG A 18 -9.16 1.65 -3.72
N ASP A 19 -9.30 0.33 -3.88
CA ASP A 19 -9.76 -0.57 -2.81
C ASP A 19 -8.62 -1.04 -1.88
N GLY A 20 -7.37 -0.72 -2.23
CA GLY A 20 -6.18 -1.09 -1.49
C GLY A 20 -5.79 -2.58 -1.59
N LEU A 21 -6.52 -3.41 -2.35
CA LEU A 21 -6.23 -4.84 -2.50
C LEU A 21 -4.88 -5.04 -3.21
N ALA A 22 -4.68 -4.32 -4.31
CA ALA A 22 -3.46 -4.38 -5.10
C ALA A 22 -2.22 -3.98 -4.28
N PHE A 23 -2.32 -2.93 -3.45
CA PHE A 23 -1.21 -2.50 -2.58
C PHE A 23 -0.85 -3.54 -1.53
N ASN A 24 -1.84 -4.10 -0.82
CA ASN A 24 -1.61 -5.16 0.14
C ASN A 24 -1.01 -6.43 -0.51
N ALA A 25 -1.49 -6.79 -1.70
CA ALA A 25 -0.94 -7.91 -2.47
C ALA A 25 0.53 -7.70 -2.87
N MET A 26 0.93 -6.47 -3.23
CA MET A 26 2.34 -6.16 -3.50
C MET A 26 3.21 -6.33 -2.26
N VAL A 27 2.79 -5.78 -1.11
CA VAL A 27 3.53 -5.93 0.16
C VAL A 27 3.62 -7.41 0.55
N HIS A 28 2.53 -8.16 0.48
CA HIS A 28 2.52 -9.61 0.74
C HIS A 28 3.45 -10.39 -0.21
N ASN A 29 3.57 -9.97 -1.48
CA ASN A 29 4.47 -10.63 -2.42
C ASN A 29 5.95 -10.38 -2.10
N ILE A 30 6.29 -9.27 -1.44
CA ILE A 30 7.65 -8.98 -0.97
C ILE A 30 7.94 -9.76 0.32
N ASP A 31 7.04 -9.70 1.31
CA ASP A 31 7.10 -10.51 2.52
C ASP A 31 5.69 -10.95 2.96
N PRO A 32 5.35 -12.24 2.83
CA PRO A 32 4.03 -12.77 3.21
C PRO A 32 3.66 -12.59 4.68
N ARG A 33 4.62 -12.28 5.56
CA ARG A 33 4.39 -12.10 7.00
C ARG A 33 3.83 -10.73 7.35
N LEU A 34 3.95 -9.76 6.45
CA LEU A 34 3.55 -8.36 6.70
C LEU A 34 2.05 -8.13 6.49
N VAL A 35 1.38 -9.02 5.77
CA VAL A 35 -0.03 -8.86 5.39
C VAL A 35 -0.72 -10.21 5.47
N ASP A 36 -1.90 -10.26 6.06
CA ASP A 36 -2.80 -11.41 5.95
C ASP A 36 -3.84 -11.13 4.86
N MET A 37 -3.65 -11.69 3.67
CA MET A 37 -4.54 -11.48 2.52
C MET A 37 -5.95 -12.06 2.72
N SER A 38 -6.19 -12.88 3.75
CA SER A 38 -7.53 -13.42 4.04
C SER A 38 -8.47 -12.40 4.70
N VAL A 39 -7.91 -11.35 5.30
CA VAL A 39 -8.68 -10.29 5.99
C VAL A 39 -8.80 -9.01 5.16
N VAL A 40 -7.90 -8.77 4.22
CA VAL A 40 -7.87 -7.55 3.39
C VAL A 40 -9.20 -7.31 2.65
N PRO A 41 -9.85 -8.31 2.01
CA PRO A 41 -11.14 -8.10 1.33
C PRO A 41 -12.31 -7.73 2.25
N LYS A 42 -12.13 -7.86 3.58
CA LYS A 42 -13.18 -7.59 4.59
C LYS A 42 -13.05 -6.20 5.22
N ARG A 43 -11.96 -5.48 4.94
CA ARG A 43 -11.69 -4.12 5.46
C ARG A 43 -12.23 -3.07 4.51
N SER A 44 -12.39 -1.85 5.00
CA SER A 44 -12.67 -0.71 4.13
C SER A 44 -11.46 -0.35 3.26
N ASN A 45 -11.71 0.34 2.15
CA ASN A 45 -10.68 0.83 1.25
C ASN A 45 -9.63 1.68 1.98
N ARG A 46 -10.09 2.57 2.89
CA ARG A 46 -9.23 3.44 3.69
C ARG A 46 -8.29 2.62 4.57
N GLU A 47 -8.82 1.63 5.30
CA GLU A 47 -8.02 0.75 6.16
C GLU A 47 -7.03 -0.10 5.35
N ASN A 48 -7.42 -0.57 4.17
CA ASN A 48 -6.53 -1.33 3.30
C ASN A 48 -5.36 -0.48 2.79
N LEU A 49 -5.66 0.73 2.31
CA LEU A 49 -4.64 1.66 1.85
C LEU A 49 -3.70 2.04 3.00
N ASP A 50 -4.26 2.39 4.17
CA ASP A 50 -3.45 2.74 5.35
C ASP A 50 -2.52 1.60 5.75
N HIS A 51 -3.06 0.40 5.91
CA HIS A 51 -2.30 -0.79 6.28
C HIS A 51 -1.16 -1.10 5.30
N ALA A 52 -1.42 -1.05 3.99
CA ALA A 52 -0.40 -1.36 2.99
C ALA A 52 0.74 -0.34 3.01
N PHE A 53 0.41 0.95 3.11
CA PHE A 53 1.42 2.00 3.12
C PHE A 53 2.24 2.00 4.41
N ASP A 54 1.60 1.81 5.56
CA ASP A 54 2.29 1.77 6.85
C ASP A 54 3.23 0.55 6.93
N ALA A 55 2.80 -0.61 6.43
CA ALA A 55 3.64 -1.80 6.36
C ALA A 55 4.83 -1.62 5.40
N ALA A 56 4.60 -0.99 4.24
CA ALA A 56 5.65 -0.73 3.26
C ALA A 56 6.70 0.27 3.77
N GLU A 57 6.26 1.32 4.48
CA GLU A 57 7.17 2.30 5.06
C GLU A 57 7.98 1.69 6.20
N ALA A 58 7.30 1.07 7.18
CA ALA A 58 7.94 0.57 8.40
C ALA A 58 8.88 -0.61 8.17
N HIS A 59 8.57 -1.49 7.21
CA HIS A 59 9.31 -2.74 7.02
C HIS A 59 10.10 -2.82 5.72
N LEU A 60 9.71 -2.06 4.69
CA LEU A 60 10.35 -2.11 3.38
C LEU A 60 11.09 -0.79 3.04
N GLY A 61 10.96 0.26 3.85
CA GLY A 61 11.58 1.56 3.61
C GLY A 61 11.03 2.29 2.39
N ILE A 62 9.80 1.97 1.98
CA ILE A 62 9.14 2.60 0.83
C ILE A 62 8.36 3.82 1.34
N PRO A 63 8.79 5.06 1.02
CA PRO A 63 8.13 6.25 1.55
C PRO A 63 6.72 6.40 0.99
N ARG A 64 5.82 6.92 1.83
CA ARG A 64 4.43 7.16 1.47
C ARG A 64 4.31 8.37 0.54
N LEU A 65 4.03 8.12 -0.74
CA LEU A 65 3.84 9.17 -1.75
C LEU A 65 2.37 9.58 -1.92
N LEU A 66 1.44 8.78 -1.40
CA LEU A 66 0.00 8.94 -1.61
C LEU A 66 -0.71 8.83 -0.28
N ASP A 67 -1.68 9.72 -0.05
CA ASP A 67 -2.64 9.51 1.02
C ASP A 67 -3.72 8.51 0.57
N PRO A 68 -4.48 7.92 1.50
CA PRO A 68 -5.56 7.01 1.14
C PRO A 68 -6.74 7.66 0.40
N GLU A 69 -6.82 8.99 0.33
CA GLU A 69 -7.74 9.69 -0.57
C GLU A 69 -7.21 9.75 -2.02
N GLY A 70 -6.00 9.28 -2.27
CA GLY A 70 -5.34 9.30 -3.57
C GLY A 70 -4.75 10.67 -3.93
N ARG A 71 -4.54 11.54 -2.94
CA ARG A 71 -3.82 12.79 -3.11
C ARG A 71 -2.33 12.52 -2.93
N GLU A 72 -1.54 13.12 -3.80
CA GLU A 72 -0.09 13.12 -3.65
C GLU A 72 0.25 13.73 -2.30
N LEU A 73 0.86 12.94 -1.42
CA LEU A 73 1.55 13.48 -0.28
C LEU A 73 2.75 14.20 -0.87
N GLN A 74 2.81 15.52 -0.69
CA GLN A 74 4.04 16.24 -0.97
C GLN A 74 5.13 15.58 -0.14
N CYS A 75 5.97 14.81 -0.82
CA CYS A 75 7.21 14.32 -0.27
C CYS A 75 8.10 15.53 -0.02
N PHE A 76 7.98 16.13 1.16
CA PHE A 76 9.02 17.01 1.70
C PHE A 76 10.17 16.15 2.24
N LEU A 77 10.81 15.40 1.35
CA LEU A 77 12.14 14.84 1.57
C LEU A 77 12.97 15.42 0.41
N VAL A 78 13.94 16.33 0.57
CA VAL A 78 14.79 16.74 1.68
C VAL A 78 15.28 18.15 1.33
N GLU A 79 14.97 19.20 2.10
CA GLU A 79 15.74 20.45 1.93
C GLU A 79 16.91 20.54 2.90
N THR A 80 16.86 20.03 4.13
CA THR A 80 18.05 19.99 5.00
C THR A 80 17.90 18.94 6.10
N GLY A 81 18.61 17.82 5.95
CA GLY A 81 19.29 17.09 7.03
C GLY A 81 18.64 16.90 8.42
N THR A 82 17.32 16.84 8.58
CA THR A 82 16.70 16.48 9.87
C THR A 82 15.45 15.66 9.67
N VAL A 83 15.52 14.39 10.08
CA VAL A 83 14.36 13.52 10.32
C VAL A 83 13.51 14.17 11.41
N LYS A 84 12.24 14.43 11.14
CA LYS A 84 11.25 14.72 12.18
C LYS A 84 10.34 13.51 12.35
N ASP A 85 10.62 12.79 13.42
CA ASP A 85 9.70 11.94 14.16
C ASP A 85 8.45 12.76 14.52
N ARG A 86 7.28 12.31 14.03
CA ARG A 86 6.00 12.13 14.75
C ARG A 86 4.82 11.97 13.80
#